data_AF-A0A3D8IC58-F1
#
_entry.id   AF-A0A3D8IC58-F1
#
_cell.length_a   1.000
_cell.length_b   1.000
_cell.length_c   1.000
_cell.angle_alpha   90.00
_cell.angle_beta   90.00
_cell.angle_gamma   90.00
#
_symmetry.space_group_name_H-M   'P 1'
#
loop_
_entity.id
_entity.type
_entity.pdbx_description
1 polymer ?
#
loop_
_entity_poly.entity_id
_entity_poly.type
_entity_poly.pdbx_seq_one_letter_code
_entity_poly.pdbx_strand_id
1 'polypeptide(L)'
;MVIILRFIISALIGVGWLFFSKDPEISLILFIFVFIILSITPKKNKTYEEGDEFQAILKEKTERKLLLEEERLLEKQQSKKNKK
;
A
#
# COMPACT_ATOMS: atom_id res chain seq x y z
N MET A 1 -1.08 16.97 0.43
CA MET A 1 -1.68 16.72 1.76
C MET A 1 -0.67 16.22 2.80
N VAL A 2 0.17 15.22 2.49
CA VAL A 2 1.12 14.62 3.46
C VAL A 2 2.21 15.59 3.97
N ILE A 3 2.67 16.52 3.13
CA ILE A 3 3.69 17.52 3.51
C ILE A 3 3.19 18.47 4.61
N ILE A 4 1.92 18.90 4.53
CA ILE A 4 1.31 19.79 5.53
C ILE A 4 1.25 19.10 6.89
N LEU A 5 0.89 17.82 6.93
CA LEU A 5 0.86 17.05 8.17
C LEU A 5 2.26 16.91 8.80
N ARG A 6 3.28 16.65 7.98
CA ARG A 6 4.69 16.59 8.45
C ARG A 6 5.15 17.93 8.99
N PHE A 7 4.75 19.02 8.35
CA PHE A 7 5.03 20.37 8.81
C PHE A 7 4.39 20.64 10.17
N ILE A 8 3.10 20.31 10.34
CA ILE A 8 2.38 20.49 11.62
C ILE A 8 3.03 19.68 12.74
N ILE A 9 3.36 18.41 12.49
CA ILE A 9 4.03 17.54 13.47
C ILE A 9 5.39 18.12 13.87
N SER A 10 6.19 18.52 12.89
CA SER A 10 7.50 19.13 13.16
C SER A 10 7.35 20.43 13.95
N ALA A 11 6.36 21.26 13.62
CA ALA A 11 6.08 22.52 14.30
C ALA A 11 5.65 22.31 15.76
N LEU A 12 4.79 21.32 16.03
CA LEU A 12 4.39 20.97 17.39
C LEU A 12 5.58 20.54 18.25
N ILE A 13 6.49 19.75 17.68
CA ILE A 13 7.70 19.30 18.38
C ILE A 13 8.66 20.48 18.64
N GLY A 14 8.87 21.34 17.64
CA GLY A 14 9.71 22.54 17.78
C GLY A 14 9.17 23.51 18.82
N VAL A 15 7.87 23.83 18.77
CA VAL A 15 7.21 24.74 19.73
C VAL A 15 7.17 24.12 21.13
N GLY A 16 6.89 22.82 21.24
CA GLY A 16 6.94 22.11 22.51
C GLY A 16 8.32 22.16 23.16
N TRP A 17 9.38 22.05 22.36
CA TRP A 17 10.75 22.19 22.84
C TRP A 17 11.08 23.63 23.25
N LEU A 18 10.62 24.62 22.48
CA LEU A 18 10.81 26.05 22.80
C LEU A 18 10.20 26.40 24.16
N PHE A 19 9.03 25.85 24.46
CA PHE A 19 8.36 26.07 25.73
C PHE A 19 9.16 25.51 26.93
N PHE A 20 9.89 24.42 26.72
CA PHE A 20 10.63 23.73 27.79
C PHE A 20 12.04 24.27 27.99
N SER A 21 12.80 24.44 26.90
CA SER A 21 14.21 24.86 26.95
C SER A 21 14.37 26.38 26.95
N LYS A 22 13.38 27.12 26.46
CA LYS A 22 13.48 28.57 26.16
C LYS A 22 14.59 28.96 25.18
N ASP A 23 15.26 27.98 24.58
CA ASP A 23 16.34 28.16 23.62
C ASP A 23 15.79 28.14 22.18
N PRO A 24 15.68 29.30 21.52
CA PRO A 24 15.09 29.38 20.18
C PRO A 24 15.96 28.72 19.11
N GLU A 25 17.29 28.76 19.28
CA GLU A 25 18.25 28.17 18.34
C GLU A 25 18.09 26.65 18.27
N ILE A 26 18.03 26.00 19.43
CA ILE A 26 17.89 24.55 19.55
C ILE A 26 16.51 24.11 19.04
N SER A 27 15.45 24.84 19.38
CA SER A 27 14.10 24.58 18.88
C SER A 27 14.03 24.60 17.35
N LEU A 28 14.68 25.58 16.72
CA LEU A 28 14.68 25.74 15.26
C LEU A 28 15.47 24.62 14.58
N ILE A 29 16.64 24.25 15.13
CA ILE A 29 17.43 23.10 14.66
C ILE A 29 16.61 21.81 14.76
N LEU A 30 15.92 21.60 15.87
CA LEU A 30 15.12 20.41 16.13
C LEU A 30 13.91 20.33 15.20
N PHE A 31 13.25 21.47 14.93
CA PHE A 31 12.19 21.57 13.92
C PHE A 31 12.68 21.12 12.54
N ILE A 32 13.79 21.69 12.06
CA ILE A 32 14.34 21.37 10.73
C ILE A 32 14.74 19.89 10.67
N PHE A 33 15.40 19.39 11.71
CA PHE A 33 15.87 18.00 11.78
C PHE A 33 14.72 17.00 11.68
N VAL A 34 13.66 17.19 12.49
CA VAL A 34 12.47 16.33 12.46
C VAL A 34 11.74 16.43 11.13
N PHE A 35 11.66 17.62 10.55
CA PHE A 35 11.03 17.83 9.25
C PHE A 35 11.77 17.09 8.13
N ILE A 36 13.11 17.11 8.13
CA ILE A 36 13.93 16.37 7.17
C ILE A 36 13.72 14.87 7.34
N ILE A 37 13.76 14.34 8.56
CA ILE A 37 13.55 12.91 8.84
C ILE A 37 12.17 12.46 8.35
N LEU A 38 11.11 13.20 8.67
CA LEU A 38 9.75 12.90 8.21
C LEU A 38 9.62 13.04 6.69
N SER A 39 10.42 13.90 6.07
CA SER A 39 10.46 14.07 4.62
C SER A 39 11.20 12.94 3.91
N ILE A 40 12.20 12.33 4.56
CA ILE A 40 12.83 11.07 4.16
C ILE A 40 11.81 9.96 4.43
N THR A 41 10.81 9.90 3.56
CA THR A 41 9.90 8.76 3.53
C THR A 41 10.64 7.66 2.81
N PRO A 42 10.80 6.45 3.38
CA PRO A 42 11.16 5.31 2.56
C PRO A 42 10.09 5.21 1.47
N LYS A 43 10.49 5.28 0.20
CA LYS A 43 9.59 5.12 -0.94
C LYS A 43 8.72 3.89 -0.69
N LYS A 44 7.41 4.09 -0.57
CA LYS A 44 6.38 3.04 -0.47
C LYS A 44 6.22 2.30 -1.82
N ASN A 45 7.31 1.91 -2.45
CA ASN A 45 7.30 1.31 -3.78
C ASN A 45 7.55 -0.20 -3.76
N LYS A 46 7.63 -0.85 -2.59
CA LYS A 46 7.81 -2.31 -2.54
C LYS A 46 6.51 -3.11 -2.42
N THR A 47 5.36 -2.48 -2.17
CA THR A 47 4.09 -3.21 -1.97
C THR A 47 3.17 -3.20 -3.18
N TYR A 48 3.40 -2.34 -4.17
CA TYR A 48 2.58 -2.34 -5.39
C TYR A 48 2.90 -3.52 -6.32
N GLU A 49 4.15 -3.99 -6.36
CA GLU A 49 4.51 -5.18 -7.15
C GLU A 49 3.90 -6.47 -6.56
N GLU A 50 3.94 -6.66 -5.24
CA GLU A 50 3.31 -7.83 -4.60
C GLU A 50 1.77 -7.81 -4.75
N GLY A 51 1.14 -6.63 -4.71
CA GLY A 51 -0.31 -6.51 -4.91
C GLY A 51 -0.77 -6.87 -6.32
N ASP A 52 0.01 -6.49 -7.33
CA ASP A 52 -0.27 -6.81 -8.74
C ASP A 52 0.03 -8.28 -9.07
N GLU A 53 1.10 -8.85 -8.52
CA GLU A 53 1.41 -10.28 -8.65
C GLU A 53 0.34 -11.15 -7.99
N PHE A 54 -0.13 -10.79 -6.80
CA PHE A 54 -1.18 -11.55 -6.11
C PHE A 54 -2.51 -11.51 -6.88
N GLN A 55 -2.86 -10.36 -7.47
CA GLN A 55 -4.04 -10.24 -8.32
C GLN A 55 -3.90 -11.02 -9.63
N ALA A 56 -2.71 -11.05 -10.22
CA ALA A 56 -2.43 -11.83 -11.42
C ALA A 56 -2.59 -13.34 -11.16
N ILE A 57 -2.03 -13.85 -10.06
CA ILE A 57 -2.14 -15.26 -9.66
C ILE A 57 -3.60 -15.64 -9.37
N LEU A 58 -4.37 -14.74 -8.74
CA LEU A 58 -5.79 -14.98 -8.46
C LEU A 58 -6.61 -15.04 -9.76
N LYS A 59 -6.36 -14.15 -10.72
CA LYS A 59 -7.01 -14.19 -12.03
C LYS A 59 -6.69 -15.48 -12.78
N GLU A 60 -5.42 -15.87 -12.86
CA GLU A 60 -5.01 -17.09 -13.56
C GLU A 60 -5.66 -18.35 -12.96
N LYS A 61 -5.73 -18.44 -11.62
CA LYS A 61 -6.39 -19.58 -10.95
C LYS A 61 -7.90 -19.61 -11.19
N THR A 62 -8.53 -18.45 -11.28
CA THR A 62 -9.97 -18.35 -11.50
C THR A 62 -10.32 -18.72 -12.93
N GLU A 63 -9.57 -18.23 -13.91
CA GLU A 63 -9.73 -18.55 -15.33
C GLU A 63 -9.53 -20.05 -15.60
N ARG A 64 -8.50 -20.69 -15.02
CA ARG A 64 -8.30 -22.14 -15.15
C ARG A 64 -9.43 -22.97 -14.57
N LYS A 65 -10.01 -22.55 -13.43
CA LYS A 65 -11.14 -23.26 -12.83
C LYS A 65 -12.39 -23.14 -13.69
N LEU A 66 -12.60 -21.98 -14.31
CA LEU A 66 -13.75 -21.71 -15.17
C LEU A 66 -13.69 -22.57 -16.44
N LEU A 67 -12.51 -22.66 -17.07
CA LEU A 67 -12.28 -23.55 -18.22
C LEU A 67 -12.54 -25.03 -17.89
N LEU A 68 -12.07 -25.48 -16.74
CA LEU A 68 -12.30 -26.87 -16.29
C LEU A 68 -13.79 -27.17 -15.99
N GLU A 69 -14.55 -26.19 -15.50
CA GLU A 69 -15.99 -26.34 -15.32
C GLU A 69 -16.74 -26.35 -16.65
N GLU A 70 -16.35 -25.53 -17.62
CA GLU A 70 -16.91 -25.53 -18.98
C GLU A 70 -16.65 -26.85 -19.69
N GLU A 71 -15.43 -27.40 -19.62
CA GLU A 71 -15.10 -28.71 -20.19
C GLU A 71 -15.96 -29.82 -19.57
N ARG A 72 -16.11 -29.84 -18.24
CA ARG A 72 -16.98 -30.80 -17.55
C ARG A 72 -18.45 -30.65 -17.92
N LEU A 73 -18.92 -29.44 -18.19
CA LEU A 73 -20.28 -29.20 -18.66
C LEU A 73 -20.48 -29.72 -20.08
N LEU A 74 -19.50 -29.51 -20.96
CA LEU A 74 -19.52 -30.02 -22.33
C LEU A 74 -19.51 -31.54 -22.38
N GLU A 75 -18.67 -32.21 -21.58
CA GLU A 75 -18.65 -33.68 -21.47
C GLU A 75 -19.98 -34.24 -20.91
N LYS A 76 -20.58 -33.56 -19.93
CA LYS A 76 -21.91 -33.92 -19.42
C LYS A 76 -23.01 -33.73 -20.46
N GLN A 77 -22.92 -32.71 -21.30
CA GLN A 77 -23.88 -32.50 -22.39
C GLN A 77 -23.71 -33.54 -23.50
N GLN A 78 -22.48 -33.87 -23.87
CA GLN A 78 -22.19 -34.90 -24.87
C GLN A 78 -22.62 -36.30 -24.40
N SER A 79 -22.34 -36.66 -23.15
CA SER A 79 -22.78 -37.95 -22.58
C SER A 79 -24.31 -38.06 -22.43
N LYS A 80 -25.02 -36.94 -22.22
CA LYS A 80 -26.49 -36.91 -22.27
C LYS A 80 -27.03 -37.02 -23.69
N LYS A 81 -26.32 -36.50 -24.69
CA LYS A 81 -26.71 -36.54 -26.10
C LYS A 81 -26.45 -37.92 -26.73
N ASN A 82 -25.41 -38.63 -26.28
CA ASN A 82 -25.04 -39.97 -26.75
C ASN A 82 -25.79 -41.13 -26.06
N LYS A 83 -26.66 -40.83 -25.07
CA LYS A 83 -27.53 -41.79 -24.38
C LYS A 83 -28.98 -41.80 -24.91
N LYS A 84 -29.26 -41.05 -25.98
CA LYS A 84 -30.50 -41.13 -26.77
C LYS A 84 -30.17 -41.83 -28.09
#